data_AF-K3X997-F1
#
_entry.id   AF-K3X997-F1
#
_cell.length_a   1.000
_cell.length_b   1.000
_cell.length_c   1.000
_cell.angle_alpha   90.00
_cell.angle_beta   90.00
_cell.angle_gamma   90.00
#
_symmetry.space_group_name_H-M   'P 1'
#
loop_
_entity.id
_entity.type
_entity.pdbx_description
1 polymer ?
#
loop_
_entity_poly.entity_id
_entity_poly.type
_entity_poly.pdbx_seq_one_letter_code
_entity_poly.pdbx_strand_id
1 'polypeptide(L)'
;MQLLFVSRVLALAVWATAALSSGSAQDGVIGSSDDADINTATCIQMFTFKFENGENTLIDGEVLKGAIVPTGEYDATGVTIQGIKGASGLTIMTLDDAKNVLLRATGGAGAKEAVYVDYTNLVFKLAISTFAKDLPAICPEILIKRLVIPSGSGGGVGDPHLTTLDHVCYDFQKPGVFRLFESLNFQVQVFQHKCTPTFDKGEKSTSCYQGAAIAFASAVVRFFIVDNKLVVAKGTQNTQKWLSVEKLNGKTEGYRVFTTADYSTYVDITLNRWIGNYPLLNIALRVSPYFKDPSVQGLLGNWNGKKSDDLKDNAKLAALHGMSLSDNLFTCLESDCDKFLLPPSEKDLNAVTLSSNTNILHQGFTRISESSISLRVFQPVVLTYVPPFAGTRVNRRMEVEDAGFPETGEENSHEGDDEDSDVGSEVHTQALVAARARELCYHVFQEMRVCEKYVTNTTNYIEAVCIGDAAILADLSIVDLTKLSYLRECRRELETRIVANASTDAEMGKFLADRSAFHFGDNATCAGNCSGQGACLPGGCACNRGVTGLACDLPTPLSSM
;
A
#
# COMPACT_ATOMS: atom_id res chain seq x y z
N MET A 1 38.92 -24.04 5.11
CA MET A 1 37.96 -23.80 4.02
C MET A 1 36.89 -22.87 4.59
N GLN A 2 37.07 -21.56 4.37
CA GLN A 2 36.19 -20.49 4.86
C GLN A 2 34.96 -20.37 3.94
N LEU A 3 33.78 -20.18 4.50
CA LEU A 3 32.58 -19.76 3.77
C LEU A 3 32.04 -18.50 4.44
N LEU A 4 32.03 -17.42 3.65
CA LEU A 4 31.61 -16.07 4.00
C LEU A 4 30.10 -16.00 4.23
N PHE A 5 29.71 -15.36 5.32
CA PHE A 5 28.38 -14.77 5.51
C PHE A 5 28.37 -13.36 4.92
N VAL A 6 27.41 -13.07 4.03
CA VAL A 6 27.13 -11.70 3.56
C VAL A 6 25.79 -11.28 4.17
N SER A 7 25.84 -10.39 5.16
CA SER A 7 24.67 -9.67 5.67
C SER A 7 24.47 -8.40 4.84
N ARG A 8 23.30 -8.21 4.24
CA ARG A 8 22.92 -6.97 3.55
C ARG A 8 22.25 -6.03 4.55
N VAL A 9 22.94 -4.94 4.90
CA VAL A 9 22.37 -3.79 5.62
C VAL A 9 21.67 -2.88 4.60
N LEU A 10 20.42 -2.52 4.87
CA LEU A 10 19.63 -1.61 4.04
C LEU A 10 20.07 -0.16 4.31
N ALA A 11 20.60 0.55 3.31
CA ALA A 11 21.01 1.95 3.43
C ALA A 11 19.80 2.90 3.26
N LEU A 12 19.62 3.85 4.17
CA LEU A 12 18.67 4.96 4.01
C LEU A 12 19.23 6.03 3.07
N ALA A 13 18.35 6.75 2.38
CA ALA A 13 18.69 7.85 1.47
C ALA A 13 17.79 9.06 1.72
N VAL A 14 18.38 10.24 1.91
CA VAL A 14 17.69 11.53 2.06
C VAL A 14 18.19 12.48 0.96
N TRP A 15 17.30 13.33 0.43
CA TRP A 15 17.62 14.42 -0.51
C TRP A 15 17.17 15.77 0.10
N ALA A 16 17.96 16.84 -0.03
CA ALA A 16 17.64 18.18 0.50
C ALA A 16 18.03 19.30 -0.50
N THR A 17 17.30 20.43 -0.52
CA THR A 17 17.54 21.62 -1.39
C THR A 17 17.16 22.90 -0.63
N ALA A 18 17.93 24.00 -0.74
CA ALA A 18 17.49 25.34 -0.29
C ALA A 18 18.34 26.50 -0.88
N ALA A 19 17.73 27.69 -1.04
CA ALA A 19 18.38 28.96 -1.42
C ALA A 19 18.13 30.04 -0.34
N LEU A 20 19.16 30.84 0.01
CA LEU A 20 19.05 32.03 0.87
C LEU A 20 20.05 33.13 0.45
N SER A 21 19.65 34.40 0.56
CA SER A 21 20.40 35.57 0.08
C SER A 21 21.22 36.30 1.15
N SER A 22 22.47 36.60 0.79
CA SER A 22 23.41 37.68 1.21
C SER A 22 23.85 37.81 2.68
N GLY A 23 25.17 37.73 2.90
CA GLY A 23 25.86 38.46 3.98
C GLY A 23 27.11 37.82 4.59
N SER A 24 28.28 38.11 4.00
CA SER A 24 29.65 37.91 4.55
C SER A 24 30.19 36.48 4.72
N ALA A 25 31.48 36.32 4.45
CA ALA A 25 32.22 35.07 4.42
C ALA A 25 32.47 34.50 5.82
N GLN A 26 31.61 33.59 6.29
CA GLN A 26 31.92 32.60 7.34
C GLN A 26 31.15 31.30 7.09
N ASP A 27 31.76 30.18 7.51
CA ASP A 27 31.33 28.78 7.36
C ASP A 27 29.81 28.56 7.18
N GLY A 28 29.43 28.04 6.01
CA GLY A 28 28.03 27.79 5.66
C GLY A 28 27.46 26.54 6.35
N VAL A 29 26.35 26.72 7.06
CA VAL A 29 25.51 25.65 7.62
C VAL A 29 24.57 25.12 6.53
N ILE A 30 24.46 23.80 6.39
CA ILE A 30 23.58 23.15 5.41
C ILE A 30 22.15 23.06 6.00
N GLY A 31 21.12 23.48 5.25
CA GLY A 31 19.75 22.96 5.39
C GLY A 31 18.60 23.94 5.73
N SER A 32 17.53 23.87 4.92
CA SER A 32 16.11 24.11 5.24
C SER A 32 15.29 23.14 4.37
N SER A 33 14.23 22.50 4.89
CA SER A 33 13.26 21.73 4.10
C SER A 33 12.00 22.55 3.86
N ASP A 34 11.32 22.33 2.73
CA ASP A 34 10.10 23.08 2.34
C ASP A 34 8.90 22.81 3.27
N ASP A 35 8.97 21.79 4.14
CA ASP A 35 8.00 21.56 5.21
C ASP A 35 8.78 21.41 6.53
N ALA A 36 8.58 22.34 7.46
CA ALA A 36 9.31 22.39 8.71
C ALA A 36 8.76 21.36 9.72
N ASP A 37 9.62 20.43 10.13
CA ASP A 37 9.70 20.00 11.52
C ASP A 37 11.12 20.30 12.04
N ILE A 38 11.21 21.01 13.17
CA ILE A 38 12.44 21.61 13.74
C ILE A 38 13.56 20.57 13.98
N ASN A 39 13.18 19.31 14.13
CA ASN A 39 14.08 18.20 14.43
C ASN A 39 15.00 17.84 13.24
N THR A 40 14.51 17.98 12.00
CA THR A 40 15.30 17.65 10.79
C THR A 40 16.43 18.66 10.56
N ALA A 41 16.19 19.94 10.84
CA ALA A 41 17.20 20.99 10.74
C ALA A 41 18.36 20.78 11.73
N THR A 42 18.08 20.19 12.90
CA THR A 42 19.08 20.00 13.97
C THR A 42 20.07 18.86 13.67
N CYS A 43 19.64 17.77 13.04
CA CYS A 43 20.55 16.67 12.67
C CYS A 43 21.43 17.03 11.44
N ILE A 44 21.04 17.97 10.58
CA ILE A 44 21.85 18.44 9.44
C ILE A 44 23.02 19.33 9.91
N GLN A 45 22.88 20.02 11.05
CA GLN A 45 23.96 20.83 11.64
C GLN A 45 25.15 20.00 12.16
N MET A 46 25.08 18.67 12.16
CA MET A 46 26.14 17.76 12.64
C MET A 46 27.32 17.60 11.67
N PHE A 47 27.19 18.09 10.43
CA PHE A 47 28.23 17.97 9.42
C PHE A 47 28.37 19.27 8.61
N THR A 48 29.61 19.67 8.35
CA THR A 48 29.96 20.77 7.44
C THR A 48 30.72 20.22 6.25
N PHE A 49 30.51 20.80 5.07
CA PHE A 49 31.31 20.48 3.91
C PHE A 49 32.47 21.49 3.80
N LYS A 50 33.70 21.03 3.97
CA LYS A 50 34.89 21.90 3.93
C LYS A 50 35.73 21.62 2.70
N PHE A 51 36.05 22.67 1.95
CA PHE A 51 37.04 22.62 0.87
C PHE A 51 38.44 22.67 1.46
N GLU A 52 39.38 21.90 0.91
CA GLU A 52 40.75 21.79 1.45
C GLU A 52 41.52 23.13 1.41
N ASN A 53 41.19 24.01 0.47
CA ASN A 53 41.82 25.33 0.31
C ASN A 53 41.04 26.48 0.97
N GLY A 54 39.86 26.22 1.56
CA GLY A 54 39.01 27.26 2.16
C GLY A 54 38.41 28.26 1.19
N GLU A 55 38.57 28.06 -0.13
CA GLU A 55 38.03 28.94 -1.17
C GLU A 55 36.84 28.27 -1.87
N ASN A 56 35.77 29.03 -2.06
CA ASN A 56 34.51 28.53 -2.66
C ASN A 56 34.35 28.93 -4.13
N THR A 57 35.44 29.29 -4.79
CA THR A 57 35.42 29.75 -6.20
C THR A 57 36.26 28.80 -7.04
N LEU A 58 35.71 28.37 -8.18
CA LEU A 58 36.39 27.56 -9.18
C LEU A 58 36.59 28.36 -10.46
N ILE A 59 37.80 28.37 -11.00
CA ILE A 59 38.04 28.78 -12.39
C ILE A 59 37.91 27.54 -13.29
N ASP A 60 37.50 27.73 -14.54
CA ASP A 60 37.38 26.63 -15.51
C ASP A 60 38.65 25.75 -15.55
N GLY A 61 38.45 24.44 -15.44
CA GLY A 61 39.52 23.45 -15.39
C GLY A 61 40.11 23.18 -14.01
N GLU A 62 39.86 24.03 -13.00
CA GLU A 62 40.28 23.78 -11.62
C GLU A 62 39.48 22.65 -10.98
N VAL A 63 40.10 22.03 -9.98
CA VAL A 63 39.53 20.94 -9.21
C VAL A 63 39.56 21.34 -7.74
N LEU A 64 38.38 21.46 -7.14
CA LEU A 64 38.25 21.63 -5.70
C LEU A 64 38.00 20.26 -5.07
N LYS A 65 38.79 19.94 -4.05
CA LYS A 65 38.54 18.81 -3.19
C LYS A 65 37.87 19.28 -1.91
N GLY A 66 36.75 18.66 -1.56
CA GLY A 66 36.05 18.92 -0.31
C GLY A 66 35.70 17.63 0.41
N ALA A 67 35.55 17.73 1.72
CA ALA A 67 35.23 16.63 2.62
C ALA A 67 34.03 16.97 3.50
N ILE A 68 33.24 15.96 3.84
CA ILE A 68 32.27 16.07 4.94
C ILE A 68 33.02 15.95 6.25
N VAL A 69 32.96 17.00 7.07
CA VAL A 69 33.61 17.08 8.37
C VAL A 69 32.52 17.19 9.45
N PRO A 70 32.53 16.34 10.48
CA PRO A 70 31.61 16.49 11.60
C PRO A 70 31.82 17.84 12.31
N THR A 71 30.76 18.45 12.79
CA THR A 71 30.80 19.66 13.62
C THR A 71 30.81 19.26 15.09
N GLY A 72 31.89 19.58 15.82
CA GLY A 72 32.01 19.20 17.24
C GLY A 72 32.58 17.78 17.46
N GLU A 73 32.08 17.07 18.48
CA GLU A 73 32.65 15.79 18.95
C GLU A 73 32.15 14.53 18.19
N TYR A 74 31.40 14.69 17.10
CA TYR A 74 30.77 13.55 16.42
C TYR A 74 31.74 12.74 15.55
N ASP A 75 31.58 11.43 15.56
CA ASP A 75 32.34 10.51 14.72
C ASP A 75 31.69 10.32 13.34
N ALA A 76 32.42 10.64 12.27
CA ALA A 76 31.98 10.44 10.89
C ALA A 76 32.36 9.06 10.32
N THR A 77 32.80 8.10 11.15
CA THR A 77 33.32 6.79 10.69
C THR A 77 32.29 5.99 9.85
N GLY A 78 30.99 6.23 10.02
CA GLY A 78 29.91 5.56 9.27
C GLY A 78 29.22 6.35 8.17
N VAL A 79 29.62 7.59 7.88
CA VAL A 79 28.96 8.43 6.87
C VAL A 79 29.64 8.27 5.51
N THR A 80 28.83 7.98 4.49
CA THR A 80 29.27 7.83 3.09
C THR A 80 28.38 8.62 2.15
N ILE A 81 28.94 9.21 1.11
CA ILE A 81 28.22 9.93 0.06
C ILE A 81 27.80 8.94 -1.02
N GLN A 82 26.50 8.79 -1.24
CA GLN A 82 25.91 7.93 -2.27
C GLN A 82 25.62 8.64 -3.58
N GLY A 83 25.64 9.97 -3.59
CA GLY A 83 25.38 10.75 -4.80
C GLY A 83 25.38 12.24 -4.51
N ILE A 84 25.68 13.03 -5.53
CA ILE A 84 25.68 14.49 -5.44
C ILE A 84 25.08 15.04 -6.72
N LYS A 85 24.19 16.02 -6.59
CA LYS A 85 23.66 16.78 -7.71
C LYS A 85 24.12 18.23 -7.56
N GLY A 86 24.85 18.72 -8.56
CA GLY A 86 25.30 20.12 -8.62
C GLY A 86 24.51 20.94 -9.63
N ALA A 87 24.75 22.25 -9.61
CA ALA A 87 24.30 23.17 -10.64
C ALA A 87 24.92 22.84 -12.02
N SER A 88 24.23 23.28 -13.08
CA SER A 88 24.72 23.21 -14.46
C SER A 88 26.13 23.80 -14.57
N GLY A 89 27.07 23.06 -15.17
CA GLY A 89 28.47 23.50 -15.34
C GLY A 89 29.46 22.94 -14.31
N LEU A 90 29.02 22.09 -13.38
CA LEU A 90 29.90 21.36 -12.46
C LEU A 90 29.86 19.86 -12.75
N THR A 91 31.04 19.25 -12.91
CA THR A 91 31.20 17.80 -12.84
C THR A 91 31.61 17.42 -11.43
N ILE A 92 30.87 16.49 -10.83
CA ILE A 92 31.07 16.05 -9.45
C ILE A 92 31.47 14.58 -9.46
N MET A 93 32.57 14.27 -8.79
CA MET A 93 33.05 12.90 -8.61
C MET A 93 33.21 12.60 -7.12
N THR A 94 32.62 11.50 -6.65
CA THR A 94 32.91 10.95 -5.31
C THR A 94 34.22 10.18 -5.36
N LEU A 95 35.10 10.38 -4.39
CA LEU A 95 36.34 9.62 -4.25
C LEU A 95 36.10 8.27 -3.55
N ASP A 96 37.06 7.36 -3.65
CA ASP A 96 36.95 5.95 -3.23
C ASP A 96 36.65 5.74 -1.73
N ASP A 97 36.94 6.74 -0.89
CA ASP A 97 36.61 6.70 0.54
C ASP A 97 35.18 7.15 0.86
N ALA A 98 34.40 7.56 -0.15
CA ALA A 98 33.03 8.05 -0.07
C ALA A 98 32.82 9.20 0.95
N LYS A 99 33.89 9.87 1.41
CA LYS A 99 33.85 11.03 2.31
C LYS A 99 34.33 12.30 1.62
N ASN A 100 35.11 12.13 0.57
CA ASN A 100 35.65 13.21 -0.23
C ASN A 100 34.98 13.31 -1.60
N VAL A 101 34.92 14.53 -2.10
CA VAL A 101 34.32 14.88 -3.39
C VAL A 101 35.30 15.77 -4.16
N LEU A 102 35.41 15.51 -5.45
CA LEU A 102 36.05 16.41 -6.40
C LEU A 102 34.98 17.15 -7.19
N LEU A 103 35.01 18.48 -7.11
CA LEU A 103 34.24 19.37 -7.97
C LEU A 103 35.15 19.89 -9.07
N ARG A 104 34.75 19.74 -10.32
CA ARG A 104 35.43 20.33 -11.47
C ARG A 104 34.46 21.22 -12.23
N ALA A 105 34.82 22.49 -12.39
CA ALA A 105 34.09 23.36 -13.30
C ALA A 105 34.30 22.87 -14.73
N THR A 106 33.20 22.65 -15.46
CA THR A 106 33.21 22.35 -16.89
C THR A 106 32.64 23.55 -17.63
N GLY A 107 33.48 24.56 -17.85
CA GLY A 107 33.19 25.61 -18.79
C GLY A 107 33.20 25.03 -20.20
N GLY A 108 32.16 25.30 -20.98
CA GLY A 108 32.25 25.13 -22.43
C GLY A 108 33.42 25.97 -22.94
N ALA A 109 34.28 25.39 -23.77
CA ALA A 109 35.52 26.01 -24.25
C ALA A 109 35.31 27.48 -24.69
N GLY A 110 35.72 28.44 -23.86
CA GLY A 110 35.70 29.86 -24.21
C GLY A 110 35.35 30.87 -23.10
N ALA A 111 34.78 30.45 -21.97
CA ALA A 111 34.41 31.38 -20.89
C ALA A 111 35.40 31.31 -19.70
N LYS A 112 36.17 32.37 -19.47
CA LYS A 112 36.99 32.57 -18.25
C LYS A 112 36.14 33.07 -17.08
N GLU A 113 34.92 32.56 -16.93
CA GLU A 113 34.05 32.98 -15.83
C GLU A 113 34.33 32.10 -14.62
N ALA A 114 34.65 32.74 -13.49
CA ALA A 114 34.78 32.06 -12.21
C ALA A 114 33.39 31.56 -11.79
N VAL A 115 33.26 30.25 -11.57
CA VAL A 115 32.05 29.62 -11.05
C VAL A 115 32.13 29.69 -9.53
N TYR A 116 31.25 30.50 -8.93
CA TYR A 116 31.09 30.53 -7.48
C TYR A 116 30.29 29.29 -7.06
N VAL A 117 30.91 28.42 -6.26
CA VAL A 117 30.24 27.25 -5.69
C VAL A 117 29.54 27.69 -4.42
N ASP A 118 28.30 28.15 -4.56
CA ASP A 118 27.45 28.36 -3.41
C ASP A 118 26.95 27.02 -2.86
N TYR A 119 27.09 26.80 -1.54
CA TYR A 119 26.63 25.60 -0.83
C TYR A 119 25.13 25.35 -1.02
N THR A 120 24.35 26.39 -1.33
CA THR A 120 22.91 26.29 -1.64
C THR A 120 22.60 25.42 -2.86
N ASN A 121 23.56 25.19 -3.75
CA ASN A 121 23.35 24.51 -5.04
C ASN A 121 23.88 23.07 -5.09
N LEU A 122 24.37 22.53 -3.97
CA LEU A 122 24.85 21.15 -3.87
C LEU A 122 23.87 20.30 -3.07
N VAL A 123 23.32 19.27 -3.71
CA VAL A 123 22.45 18.29 -3.05
C VAL A 123 23.21 17.00 -2.81
N PHE A 124 23.46 16.65 -1.56
CA PHE A 124 24.12 15.41 -1.17
C PHE A 124 23.10 14.33 -0.80
N LYS A 125 23.36 13.11 -1.26
CA LYS A 125 22.69 11.89 -0.80
C LYS A 125 23.67 11.15 0.10
N LEU A 126 23.37 11.05 1.39
CA LEU A 126 24.23 10.38 2.37
C LEU A 126 23.66 9.00 2.75
N ALA A 127 24.55 8.04 3.01
CA ALA A 127 24.23 6.80 3.70
C ALA A 127 25.07 6.67 4.97
N ILE A 128 24.38 6.33 6.05
CA ILE A 128 24.96 6.19 7.38
C ILE A 128 24.86 4.71 7.76
N SER A 129 25.99 4.01 7.79
CA SER A 129 26.04 2.55 7.95
C SER A 129 26.21 2.08 9.38
N THR A 130 26.61 2.97 10.30
CA THR A 130 26.74 2.68 11.72
C THR A 130 25.93 3.71 12.51
N PHE A 131 24.74 3.32 12.99
CA PHE A 131 24.04 4.08 14.03
C PHE A 131 24.86 3.96 15.31
N ALA A 132 25.70 4.97 15.56
CA ALA A 132 26.42 5.06 16.82
C ALA A 132 25.42 5.15 17.97
N LYS A 133 25.77 4.50 19.08
CA LYS A 133 25.03 4.46 20.35
C LYS A 133 24.84 5.84 21.00
N ASP A 134 25.38 6.89 20.37
CA ASP A 134 25.62 8.22 20.91
C ASP A 134 24.95 9.34 20.08
N LEU A 135 23.93 9.02 19.27
CA LEU A 135 23.08 10.07 18.70
C LEU A 135 22.43 10.86 19.86
N PRO A 136 22.50 12.21 19.87
CA PRO A 136 21.82 13.01 20.87
C PRO A 136 20.34 12.66 20.91
N ALA A 137 19.73 12.68 22.10
CA ALA A 137 18.31 12.41 22.33
C ALA A 137 17.34 13.37 21.61
N ILE A 138 17.84 14.25 20.73
CA ILE A 138 17.12 15.21 19.89
C ILE A 138 16.92 14.70 18.44
N CYS A 139 17.54 13.58 18.03
CA CYS A 139 17.18 12.87 16.79
C CYS A 139 16.29 11.60 16.98
N PRO A 140 15.35 11.50 17.96
CA PRO A 140 14.53 10.29 18.14
C PRO A 140 13.44 10.15 17.07
N GLU A 141 13.13 11.22 16.33
CA GLU A 141 12.24 11.15 15.18
C GLU A 141 13.04 10.87 13.91
N ILE A 142 13.55 9.64 13.81
CA ILE A 142 13.71 9.07 12.48
C ILE A 142 12.29 8.98 11.92
N LEU A 143 11.93 9.96 11.09
CA LEU A 143 10.66 10.01 10.40
C LEU A 143 10.64 8.83 9.41
N ILE A 144 10.20 7.66 9.89
CA ILE A 144 9.92 6.52 9.04
C ILE A 144 8.71 6.93 8.20
N LYS A 145 8.97 7.56 7.05
CA LYS A 145 7.94 7.81 6.06
C LYS A 145 7.56 6.46 5.49
N ARG A 146 6.58 5.82 6.12
CA ARG A 146 5.98 4.58 5.63
C ARG A 146 5.45 4.89 4.24
N LEU A 147 6.06 4.31 3.23
CA LEU A 147 5.53 4.38 1.87
C LEU A 147 4.27 3.53 1.85
N VAL A 148 3.12 4.16 2.05
CA VAL A 148 1.82 3.54 1.82
C VAL A 148 1.64 3.40 0.32
N ILE A 149 1.96 2.22 -0.22
CA ILE A 149 1.65 1.90 -1.60
C ILE A 149 0.19 1.44 -1.63
N PRO A 150 -0.72 2.18 -2.29
CA PRO A 150 -2.11 1.76 -2.39
C PRO A 150 -2.20 0.48 -3.21
N SER A 151 -3.09 -0.43 -2.81
CA SER A 151 -3.50 -1.57 -3.64
C SER A 151 -4.14 -1.08 -4.94
N GLY A 152 -3.83 -1.73 -6.05
CA GLY A 152 -4.44 -1.48 -7.35
C GLY A 152 -5.86 -2.06 -7.41
N SER A 153 -6.72 -1.41 -8.19
CA SER A 153 -8.05 -1.92 -8.51
C SER A 153 -8.37 -1.70 -9.97
N GLY A 154 -8.86 -2.74 -10.62
CA GLY A 154 -9.27 -2.73 -12.01
C GLY A 154 -10.22 -3.87 -12.30
N GLY A 155 -10.74 -3.96 -13.52
CA GLY A 155 -11.70 -5.01 -13.85
C GLY A 155 -12.46 -4.73 -15.13
N GLY A 156 -13.49 -5.54 -15.38
CA GLY A 156 -14.41 -5.40 -16.49
C GLY A 156 -15.85 -5.60 -16.05
N VAL A 157 -16.76 -4.76 -16.54
CA VAL A 157 -18.20 -4.81 -16.23
C VAL A 157 -19.01 -4.90 -17.53
N GLY A 158 -20.06 -5.72 -17.53
CA GLY A 158 -21.00 -5.81 -18.63
C GLY A 158 -20.38 -6.38 -19.91
N ASP A 159 -20.70 -5.74 -21.03
CA ASP A 159 -20.01 -5.91 -22.29
C ASP A 159 -18.67 -5.16 -22.27
N PRO A 160 -17.53 -5.86 -22.20
CA PRO A 160 -16.32 -5.47 -21.48
C PRO A 160 -15.98 -3.97 -21.50
N HIS A 161 -16.53 -3.26 -20.52
CA HIS A 161 -16.06 -1.94 -20.13
C HIS A 161 -14.96 -2.14 -19.08
N LEU A 162 -13.70 -1.97 -19.48
CA LEU A 162 -12.55 -2.18 -18.61
C LEU A 162 -12.11 -0.89 -17.93
N THR A 163 -11.55 -1.04 -16.73
CA THR A 163 -10.77 -0.02 -16.03
C THR A 163 -9.44 -0.63 -15.61
N THR A 164 -8.32 -0.08 -16.09
CA THR A 164 -6.97 -0.54 -15.75
C THR A 164 -6.60 -0.24 -14.29
N LEU A 165 -5.48 -0.79 -13.82
CA LEU A 165 -4.94 -0.53 -12.48
C LEU A 165 -4.46 0.92 -12.29
N ASP A 166 -4.21 1.65 -13.38
CA ASP A 166 -3.93 3.09 -13.38
C ASP A 166 -5.18 3.94 -13.71
N HIS A 167 -6.37 3.34 -13.64
CA HIS A 167 -7.67 3.99 -13.83
C HIS A 167 -7.90 4.54 -15.25
N VAL A 168 -7.46 3.80 -16.26
CA VAL A 168 -7.80 4.06 -17.67
C VAL A 168 -9.02 3.24 -18.06
N CYS A 169 -10.09 3.91 -18.47
CA CYS A 169 -11.32 3.27 -18.92
C CYS A 169 -11.32 3.08 -20.44
N TYR A 170 -11.73 1.91 -20.94
CA TYR A 170 -11.88 1.63 -22.37
C TYR A 170 -12.75 0.38 -22.64
N ASP A 171 -13.22 0.24 -23.89
CA ASP A 171 -14.08 -0.88 -24.30
C ASP A 171 -13.29 -1.94 -25.07
N PHE A 172 -13.33 -3.20 -24.63
CA PHE A 172 -12.62 -4.30 -25.29
C PHE A 172 -13.58 -5.37 -25.82
N GLN A 173 -14.11 -5.13 -27.01
CA GLN A 173 -15.19 -5.94 -27.61
C GLN A 173 -14.65 -7.07 -28.51
N LYS A 174 -13.72 -7.89 -28.01
CA LYS A 174 -13.09 -8.98 -28.78
C LYS A 174 -13.43 -10.36 -28.20
N PRO A 175 -13.98 -11.30 -29.00
CA PRO A 175 -14.14 -12.68 -28.55
C PRO A 175 -12.78 -13.40 -28.50
N GLY A 176 -12.60 -14.31 -27.56
CA GLY A 176 -11.37 -15.05 -27.35
C GLY A 176 -11.05 -15.30 -25.88
N VAL A 177 -9.88 -15.85 -25.61
CA VAL A 177 -9.32 -15.96 -24.26
C VAL A 177 -8.22 -14.92 -24.12
N PHE A 178 -8.24 -14.15 -23.05
CA PHE A 178 -7.29 -13.05 -22.84
C PHE A 178 -6.70 -13.07 -21.43
N ARG A 179 -5.45 -12.66 -21.32
CA ARG A 179 -4.82 -12.28 -20.06
C ARG A 179 -5.41 -10.97 -19.55
N LEU A 180 -6.23 -11.03 -18.50
CA LEU A 180 -6.73 -9.84 -17.82
C LEU A 180 -5.62 -9.19 -16.97
N PHE A 181 -4.94 -10.00 -16.18
CA PHE A 181 -3.84 -9.59 -15.30
C PHE A 181 -2.82 -10.74 -15.17
N GLU A 182 -1.54 -10.41 -15.12
CA GLU A 182 -0.46 -11.32 -14.76
C GLU A 182 0.65 -10.54 -14.07
N SER A 183 1.16 -11.05 -12.96
CA SER A 183 2.36 -10.58 -12.28
C SER A 183 2.95 -11.74 -11.50
N LEU A 184 4.27 -11.94 -11.62
CA LEU A 184 4.96 -13.08 -11.01
C LEU A 184 4.20 -14.39 -11.33
N ASN A 185 3.84 -15.14 -10.31
CA ASN A 185 3.09 -16.40 -10.37
C ASN A 185 1.58 -16.23 -10.17
N PHE A 186 1.03 -15.01 -10.20
CA PHE A 186 -0.41 -14.74 -10.14
C PHE A 186 -0.94 -14.32 -11.50
N GLN A 187 -1.97 -15.02 -11.98
CA GLN A 187 -2.56 -14.80 -13.29
C GLN A 187 -4.08 -14.85 -13.24
N VAL A 188 -4.73 -13.94 -13.99
CA VAL A 188 -6.17 -13.92 -14.23
C VAL A 188 -6.40 -13.90 -15.74
N GLN A 189 -7.12 -14.89 -16.24
CA GLN A 189 -7.56 -14.99 -17.63
C GLN A 189 -9.08 -14.87 -17.72
N VAL A 190 -9.54 -14.33 -18.84
CA VAL A 190 -10.96 -14.14 -19.13
C VAL A 190 -11.32 -14.76 -20.46
N PHE A 191 -12.45 -15.44 -20.50
CA PHE A 191 -13.04 -15.95 -21.73
C PHE A 191 -14.18 -15.02 -22.14
N GLN A 192 -14.07 -14.46 -23.33
CA GLN A 192 -15.06 -13.60 -23.93
C GLN A 192 -15.69 -14.27 -25.15
N HIS A 193 -17.01 -14.26 -25.21
CA HIS A 193 -17.77 -14.72 -26.36
C HIS A 193 -18.65 -13.59 -26.87
N LYS A 194 -19.12 -13.66 -28.12
CA LYS A 194 -20.14 -12.72 -28.63
C LYS A 194 -21.38 -12.80 -27.72
N CYS A 195 -21.87 -11.66 -27.25
CA CYS A 195 -23.11 -11.60 -26.47
C CYS A 195 -24.29 -12.03 -27.34
N THR A 196 -25.29 -12.71 -26.77
CA THR A 196 -26.57 -12.95 -27.47
C THR A 196 -27.71 -12.18 -26.82
N PRO A 197 -28.80 -11.85 -27.55
CA PRO A 197 -28.92 -11.93 -29.00
C PRO A 197 -27.96 -10.95 -29.68
N THR A 198 -27.14 -11.44 -30.62
CA THR A 198 -26.43 -10.56 -31.54
C THR A 198 -27.49 -10.00 -32.48
N PHE A 199 -27.90 -8.74 -32.31
CA PHE A 199 -28.50 -8.02 -33.44
C PHE A 199 -27.51 -8.15 -34.60
N ASP A 200 -27.91 -8.67 -35.77
CA ASP A 200 -27.09 -9.10 -36.92
C ASP A 200 -25.95 -8.14 -37.32
N LYS A 201 -24.91 -8.04 -36.51
CA LYS A 201 -23.78 -7.12 -36.68
C LYS A 201 -22.51 -7.86 -37.09
N GLY A 202 -22.58 -9.18 -37.27
CA GLY A 202 -21.48 -10.01 -37.73
C GLY A 202 -20.24 -9.88 -36.83
N GLU A 203 -19.15 -9.35 -37.38
CA GLU A 203 -17.89 -9.09 -36.68
C GLU A 203 -17.93 -7.89 -35.72
N LYS A 204 -18.90 -6.98 -35.88
CA LYS A 204 -19.11 -5.83 -34.98
C LYS A 204 -19.97 -6.17 -33.76
N SER A 205 -20.16 -7.46 -33.49
CA SER A 205 -20.93 -7.91 -32.34
C SER A 205 -20.13 -7.69 -31.06
N THR A 206 -20.79 -7.09 -30.08
CA THR A 206 -20.33 -6.94 -28.69
C THR A 206 -19.89 -8.30 -28.12
N SER A 207 -18.79 -8.34 -27.38
CA SER A 207 -18.38 -9.51 -26.60
C SER A 207 -18.84 -9.37 -25.15
N CYS A 208 -18.97 -10.49 -24.44
CA CYS A 208 -19.36 -10.58 -23.05
C CYS A 208 -18.43 -11.58 -22.36
N TYR A 209 -18.08 -11.31 -21.10
CA TYR A 209 -17.37 -12.31 -20.29
C TYR A 209 -18.28 -13.51 -20.06
N GLN A 210 -17.78 -14.70 -20.41
CA GLN A 210 -18.46 -15.98 -20.23
C GLN A 210 -17.68 -16.94 -19.32
N GLY A 211 -16.43 -16.61 -19.02
CA GLY A 211 -15.64 -17.33 -18.04
C GLY A 211 -14.48 -16.52 -17.50
N ALA A 212 -13.99 -16.94 -16.34
CA ALA A 212 -12.78 -16.42 -15.73
C ALA A 212 -11.95 -17.59 -15.18
N ALA A 213 -10.63 -17.51 -15.29
CA ALA A 213 -9.71 -18.47 -14.72
C ALA A 213 -8.66 -17.72 -13.88
N ILE A 214 -8.45 -18.16 -12.64
CA ILE A 214 -7.50 -17.56 -11.71
C ILE A 214 -6.49 -18.62 -11.35
N ALA A 215 -5.22 -18.29 -11.49
CA ALA A 215 -4.10 -19.14 -11.13
C ALA A 215 -3.16 -18.42 -10.17
N PHE A 216 -2.68 -19.15 -9.17
CA PHE A 216 -1.61 -18.70 -8.29
C PHE A 216 -0.74 -19.88 -7.88
N ALA A 217 0.56 -19.78 -8.09
CA ALA A 217 1.49 -20.90 -7.92
C ALA A 217 0.97 -22.16 -8.65
N SER A 218 0.77 -23.28 -7.95
CA SER A 218 0.27 -24.53 -8.53
C SER A 218 -1.26 -24.72 -8.45
N ALA A 219 -2.01 -23.66 -8.13
CA ALA A 219 -3.47 -23.70 -8.02
C ALA A 219 -4.16 -22.99 -9.18
N VAL A 220 -5.24 -23.58 -9.69
CA VAL A 220 -6.13 -22.98 -10.69
C VAL A 220 -7.58 -23.15 -10.26
N VAL A 221 -8.38 -22.09 -10.38
CA VAL A 221 -9.83 -22.13 -10.29
C VAL A 221 -10.46 -21.48 -11.52
N ARG A 222 -11.58 -22.02 -11.98
CA ARG A 222 -12.29 -21.56 -13.17
C ARG A 222 -13.75 -21.30 -12.86
N PHE A 223 -14.30 -20.36 -13.61
CA PHE A 223 -15.69 -19.94 -13.51
C PHE A 223 -16.29 -19.92 -14.90
N PHE A 224 -17.49 -20.48 -15.02
CA PHE A 224 -18.23 -20.57 -16.26
C PHE A 224 -19.70 -20.24 -16.04
N ILE A 225 -20.35 -19.79 -17.10
CA ILE A 225 -21.81 -19.72 -17.14
C ILE A 225 -22.33 -21.03 -17.75
N VAL A 226 -23.12 -21.78 -16.98
CA VAL A 226 -23.79 -23.00 -17.43
C VAL A 226 -25.25 -22.90 -17.02
N ASP A 227 -26.17 -23.08 -17.97
CA ASP A 227 -27.62 -22.99 -17.74
C ASP A 227 -28.05 -21.70 -17.01
N ASN A 228 -27.47 -20.56 -17.41
CA ASN A 228 -27.67 -19.25 -16.79
C ASN A 228 -27.26 -19.16 -15.30
N LYS A 229 -26.35 -20.02 -14.84
CA LYS A 229 -25.79 -20.03 -13.48
C LYS A 229 -24.27 -19.98 -13.50
N LEU A 230 -23.68 -19.49 -12.43
CA LEU A 230 -22.24 -19.42 -12.25
C LEU A 230 -21.71 -20.71 -11.62
N VAL A 231 -20.97 -21.47 -12.42
CA VAL A 231 -20.35 -22.74 -11.99
C VAL A 231 -18.88 -22.52 -11.71
N VAL A 232 -18.40 -23.09 -10.60
CA VAL A 232 -16.99 -23.10 -10.22
C VAL A 232 -16.40 -24.49 -10.51
N ALA A 233 -15.25 -24.52 -11.17
CA ALA A 233 -14.49 -25.75 -11.40
C ALA A 233 -13.07 -25.60 -10.86
N LYS A 234 -12.63 -26.58 -10.07
CA LYS A 234 -11.22 -26.65 -9.61
C LYS A 234 -10.35 -27.18 -10.75
N GLY A 235 -9.20 -26.55 -10.96
CA GLY A 235 -8.26 -26.96 -12.01
C GLY A 235 -7.14 -27.89 -11.55
N THR A 236 -6.83 -27.92 -10.25
CA THR A 236 -5.77 -28.78 -9.68
C THR A 236 -6.17 -29.31 -8.30
N GLN A 237 -5.67 -30.48 -7.90
CA GLN A 237 -6.06 -31.11 -6.62
C GLN A 237 -5.66 -30.29 -5.37
N ASN A 238 -4.63 -29.44 -5.48
CA ASN A 238 -4.11 -28.63 -4.37
C ASN A 238 -4.59 -27.17 -4.37
N THR A 239 -5.76 -26.88 -4.95
CA THR A 239 -6.24 -25.48 -5.10
C THR A 239 -6.25 -24.73 -3.77
N GLN A 240 -6.65 -25.40 -2.69
CA GLN A 240 -6.84 -24.80 -1.35
C GLN A 240 -5.55 -24.34 -0.67
N LYS A 241 -4.39 -24.81 -1.12
CA LYS A 241 -3.11 -24.37 -0.55
C LYS A 241 -2.79 -22.92 -0.92
N TRP A 242 -3.13 -22.54 -2.14
CA TRP A 242 -2.69 -21.28 -2.75
C TRP A 242 -3.83 -20.31 -2.99
N LEU A 243 -5.05 -20.82 -3.23
CA LEU A 243 -6.23 -20.02 -3.48
C LEU A 243 -7.34 -20.35 -2.47
N SER A 244 -7.98 -19.32 -1.91
CA SER A 244 -9.22 -19.46 -1.15
C SER A 244 -10.38 -18.97 -2.01
N VAL A 245 -11.38 -19.81 -2.22
CA VAL A 245 -12.57 -19.48 -3.02
C VAL A 245 -13.76 -19.35 -2.09
N GLU A 246 -14.36 -18.18 -2.04
CA GLU A 246 -15.45 -17.85 -1.14
C GLU A 246 -16.66 -17.41 -1.94
N LYS A 247 -17.85 -17.89 -1.59
CA LYS A 247 -19.08 -17.46 -2.24
C LYS A 247 -19.46 -16.09 -1.66
N LEU A 248 -19.82 -15.15 -2.53
CA LEU A 248 -20.31 -13.85 -2.08
C LEU A 248 -21.68 -14.03 -1.41
N ASN A 249 -21.87 -13.32 -0.30
CA ASN A 249 -23.16 -13.24 0.37
C ASN A 249 -24.07 -12.23 -0.36
N GLY A 250 -25.37 -12.50 -0.42
CA GLY A 250 -26.36 -11.60 -1.02
C GLY A 250 -27.16 -12.20 -2.19
N LYS A 251 -27.87 -11.32 -2.93
CA LYS A 251 -28.72 -11.70 -4.08
C LYS A 251 -27.92 -11.95 -5.36
N THR A 252 -26.74 -11.33 -5.46
CA THR A 252 -25.87 -11.48 -6.62
C THR A 252 -25.17 -12.83 -6.53
N GLU A 253 -25.34 -13.66 -7.54
CA GLU A 253 -24.59 -14.90 -7.65
C GLU A 253 -23.14 -14.57 -7.99
N GLY A 254 -22.21 -14.86 -7.07
CA GLY A 254 -20.81 -14.51 -7.26
C GLY A 254 -19.87 -15.18 -6.28
N TYR A 255 -18.59 -15.07 -6.57
CA TYR A 255 -17.50 -15.62 -5.78
C TYR A 255 -16.35 -14.62 -5.69
N ARG A 256 -15.60 -14.70 -4.59
CA ARG A 256 -14.32 -14.02 -4.37
C ARG A 256 -13.21 -15.06 -4.30
N VAL A 257 -12.11 -14.81 -5.00
CA VAL A 257 -10.92 -15.68 -4.97
C VAL A 257 -9.77 -14.90 -4.38
N PHE A 258 -9.25 -15.32 -3.22
CA PHE A 258 -8.08 -14.75 -2.58
C PHE A 258 -6.81 -15.52 -2.94
N THR A 259 -5.67 -14.82 -3.04
CA THR A 259 -4.37 -15.48 -2.93
C THR A 259 -4.06 -15.70 -1.45
N THR A 260 -3.71 -16.92 -1.06
CA THR A 260 -3.42 -17.25 0.35
C THR A 260 -2.09 -16.66 0.83
N ALA A 261 -1.19 -16.31 -0.10
CA ALA A 261 0.04 -15.57 0.18
C ALA A 261 -0.25 -14.10 0.52
N ASP A 262 -1.36 -13.53 0.02
CA ASP A 262 -1.76 -12.16 0.33
C ASP A 262 -3.28 -11.98 0.17
N TYR A 263 -4.00 -12.01 1.30
CA TYR A 263 -5.45 -11.84 1.33
C TYR A 263 -5.92 -10.42 0.98
N SER A 264 -5.01 -9.46 0.82
CA SER A 264 -5.34 -8.14 0.26
C SER A 264 -5.51 -8.18 -1.27
N THR A 265 -5.10 -9.28 -1.90
CA THR A 265 -5.28 -9.56 -3.32
C THR A 265 -6.44 -10.54 -3.51
N TYR A 266 -7.45 -10.12 -4.26
CA TYR A 266 -8.60 -10.95 -4.59
C TYR A 266 -9.24 -10.60 -5.93
N VAL A 267 -9.97 -11.58 -6.49
CA VAL A 267 -10.78 -11.43 -7.70
C VAL A 267 -12.23 -11.72 -7.38
N ASP A 268 -13.10 -10.74 -7.59
CA ASP A 268 -14.56 -10.93 -7.56
C ASP A 268 -15.08 -11.30 -8.94
N ILE A 269 -15.92 -12.33 -8.99
CA ILE A 269 -16.62 -12.76 -10.18
C ILE A 269 -18.10 -12.79 -9.84
N THR A 270 -18.89 -12.01 -10.57
CA THR A 270 -20.33 -11.93 -10.34
C THR A 270 -21.09 -12.19 -11.62
N LEU A 271 -22.16 -12.97 -11.52
CA LEU A 271 -23.11 -13.16 -12.60
C LEU A 271 -24.01 -11.93 -12.69
N ASN A 272 -24.12 -11.40 -13.89
CA ASN A 272 -25.01 -10.30 -14.23
C ASN A 272 -25.84 -10.66 -15.47
N ARG A 273 -26.85 -9.85 -15.77
CA ARG A 273 -27.73 -10.02 -16.91
C ARG A 273 -27.67 -8.77 -17.79
N TRP A 274 -27.47 -9.00 -19.07
CA TRP A 274 -27.48 -7.96 -20.10
C TRP A 274 -28.86 -7.89 -20.78
N ILE A 275 -28.91 -7.12 -21.87
CA ILE A 275 -30.09 -6.98 -22.72
C ILE A 275 -30.61 -8.36 -23.12
N GLY A 276 -31.93 -8.54 -23.07
CA GLY A 276 -32.57 -9.81 -23.41
C GLY A 276 -32.30 -10.94 -22.40
N ASN A 277 -31.94 -10.58 -21.16
CA ASN A 277 -31.69 -11.52 -20.06
C ASN A 277 -30.47 -12.44 -20.27
N TYR A 278 -29.55 -12.05 -21.16
CA TYR A 278 -28.35 -12.81 -21.46
C TYR A 278 -27.37 -12.79 -20.28
N PRO A 279 -26.94 -13.95 -19.77
CA PRO A 279 -26.02 -14.01 -18.64
C PRO A 279 -24.60 -13.62 -19.07
N LEU A 280 -23.95 -12.79 -18.25
CA LEU A 280 -22.53 -12.46 -18.40
C LEU A 280 -21.85 -12.37 -17.03
N LEU A 281 -20.52 -12.32 -17.02
CA LEU A 281 -19.74 -12.09 -15.80
C LEU A 281 -19.30 -10.63 -15.70
N ASN A 282 -19.32 -10.07 -14.50
CA ASN A 282 -18.46 -8.94 -14.16
C ASN A 282 -17.26 -9.48 -13.37
N ILE A 283 -16.09 -8.87 -13.58
CA ILE A 283 -14.84 -9.29 -12.97
C ILE A 283 -14.17 -8.07 -12.36
N ALA A 284 -13.92 -8.08 -11.06
CA ALA A 284 -13.20 -7.02 -10.37
C ALA A 284 -11.96 -7.58 -9.68
N LEU A 285 -10.80 -6.99 -9.93
CA LEU A 285 -9.52 -7.32 -9.33
C LEU A 285 -9.15 -6.25 -8.31
N ARG A 286 -8.83 -6.69 -7.09
CA ARG A 286 -8.06 -5.93 -6.12
C ARG A 286 -6.70 -6.61 -5.98
N VAL A 287 -5.62 -5.87 -6.14
CA VAL A 287 -4.26 -6.43 -6.08
C VAL A 287 -3.38 -5.60 -5.16
N SER A 288 -2.71 -6.23 -4.22
CA SER A 288 -1.85 -5.54 -3.27
C SER A 288 -0.48 -5.23 -3.89
N PRO A 289 0.30 -4.32 -3.28
CA PRO A 289 1.67 -4.04 -3.68
C PRO A 289 2.60 -5.26 -3.69
N TYR A 290 2.21 -6.37 -3.08
CA TYR A 290 2.95 -7.64 -3.16
C TYR A 290 3.21 -8.09 -4.60
N PHE A 291 2.25 -7.83 -5.49
CA PHE A 291 2.28 -8.15 -6.92
C PHE A 291 2.57 -6.91 -7.79
N LYS A 292 3.11 -5.83 -7.21
CA LYS A 292 3.53 -4.67 -7.97
C LYS A 292 4.98 -4.83 -8.38
N ASP A 293 5.21 -5.27 -9.61
CA ASP A 293 6.54 -5.44 -10.16
C ASP A 293 6.57 -5.18 -11.69
N PRO A 294 7.76 -5.05 -12.32
CA PRO A 294 7.86 -4.78 -13.76
C PRO A 294 7.23 -5.85 -14.68
N SER A 295 6.91 -7.04 -14.17
CA SER A 295 6.22 -8.09 -14.93
C SER A 295 4.71 -7.91 -15.03
N VAL A 296 4.12 -6.92 -14.34
CA VAL A 296 2.67 -6.63 -14.42
C VAL A 296 2.27 -6.37 -15.87
N GLN A 297 1.34 -7.18 -16.38
CA GLN A 297 0.84 -7.08 -17.75
C GLN A 297 -0.59 -7.63 -17.89
N GLY A 298 -1.25 -7.27 -19.00
CA GLY A 298 -2.58 -7.76 -19.35
C GLY A 298 -3.49 -6.63 -19.78
N LEU A 299 -4.78 -6.94 -19.95
CA LEU A 299 -5.79 -5.94 -20.26
C LEU A 299 -5.95 -4.85 -19.17
N LEU A 300 -5.48 -5.09 -17.95
CA LEU A 300 -5.52 -4.11 -16.86
C LEU A 300 -4.27 -3.20 -16.76
N GLY A 301 -3.42 -3.16 -17.80
CA GLY A 301 -2.28 -2.25 -17.86
C GLY A 301 -1.01 -2.79 -17.19
N ASN A 302 -0.05 -1.91 -16.94
CA ASN A 302 1.24 -2.23 -16.31
C ASN A 302 1.37 -1.78 -14.84
N TRP A 303 0.36 -1.05 -14.33
CA TRP A 303 0.27 -0.53 -12.96
C TRP A 303 1.46 0.33 -12.49
N ASN A 304 2.06 1.10 -13.40
CA ASN A 304 3.20 1.94 -13.10
C ASN A 304 2.80 3.38 -12.68
N GLY A 305 1.50 3.68 -12.64
CA GLY A 305 0.94 5.00 -12.31
C GLY A 305 0.83 5.96 -13.51
N LYS A 306 1.20 5.54 -14.72
CA LYS A 306 1.20 6.37 -15.93
C LYS A 306 0.08 5.95 -16.89
N LYS A 307 -1.08 6.59 -16.72
CA LYS A 307 -2.26 6.42 -17.58
C LYS A 307 -2.02 6.50 -19.09
N SER A 308 -0.96 7.20 -19.52
CA SER A 308 -0.65 7.39 -20.94
C SER A 308 -0.04 6.17 -21.62
N ASP A 309 0.56 5.24 -20.86
CA ASP A 309 1.21 4.05 -21.44
C ASP A 309 0.35 2.77 -21.35
N ASP A 310 -0.81 2.84 -20.69
CA ASP A 310 -1.86 1.83 -20.75
C ASP A 310 -2.53 1.80 -22.14
N LEU A 311 -2.30 0.69 -22.84
CA LEU A 311 -2.80 0.45 -24.19
C LEU A 311 -4.33 0.27 -24.20
N LYS A 312 -5.03 0.94 -25.12
CA LYS A 312 -6.49 0.86 -25.31
C LYS A 312 -6.91 0.33 -26.68
N ASP A 313 -5.95 0.06 -27.56
CA ASP A 313 -6.24 -0.41 -28.92
C ASP A 313 -6.59 -1.90 -28.91
N ASN A 314 -7.84 -2.22 -29.28
CA ASN A 314 -8.36 -3.59 -29.20
C ASN A 314 -7.60 -4.59 -30.08
N ALA A 315 -7.04 -4.17 -31.21
CA ALA A 315 -6.31 -5.08 -32.09
C ALA A 315 -4.93 -5.40 -31.50
N LYS A 316 -4.22 -4.37 -31.01
CA LYS A 316 -2.92 -4.54 -30.35
C LYS A 316 -3.06 -5.32 -29.04
N LEU A 317 -4.06 -5.02 -28.22
CA LEU A 317 -4.34 -5.77 -26.99
C LEU A 317 -4.69 -7.23 -27.27
N ALA A 318 -5.52 -7.52 -28.28
CA ALA A 318 -5.83 -8.88 -28.66
C ALA A 318 -4.60 -9.65 -29.17
N ALA A 319 -3.69 -8.98 -29.87
CA ALA A 319 -2.43 -9.59 -30.32
C ALA A 319 -1.45 -9.85 -29.16
N LEU A 320 -1.36 -8.92 -28.19
CA LEU A 320 -0.43 -9.01 -27.06
C LEU A 320 -0.90 -9.95 -25.94
N HIS A 321 -2.22 -9.99 -25.70
CA HIS A 321 -2.80 -10.65 -24.54
C HIS A 321 -3.79 -11.76 -24.90
N GLY A 322 -4.06 -11.97 -26.19
CA GLY A 322 -4.85 -13.10 -26.68
C GLY A 322 -4.10 -14.41 -26.51
N MET A 323 -4.85 -15.46 -26.17
CA MET A 323 -4.34 -16.80 -25.98
C MET A 323 -5.02 -17.76 -26.95
N SER A 324 -4.32 -18.81 -27.33
CA SER A 324 -4.91 -19.88 -28.14
C SER A 324 -6.01 -20.58 -27.34
N LEU A 325 -7.10 -20.94 -28.01
CA LEU A 325 -8.19 -21.72 -27.39
C LEU A 325 -7.73 -23.08 -26.88
N SER A 326 -6.68 -23.67 -27.47
CA SER A 326 -6.12 -24.94 -27.02
C SER A 326 -5.08 -24.79 -25.91
N ASP A 327 -4.57 -23.59 -25.69
CA ASP A 327 -3.39 -23.35 -24.86
C ASP A 327 -3.63 -22.20 -23.88
N ASN A 328 -4.49 -22.46 -22.89
CA ASN A 328 -4.85 -21.49 -21.85
C ASN A 328 -5.31 -22.19 -20.56
N LEU A 329 -5.59 -21.40 -19.52
CA LEU A 329 -6.00 -21.94 -18.21
C LEU A 329 -7.37 -22.62 -18.24
N PHE A 330 -8.26 -22.33 -19.20
CA PHE A 330 -9.58 -22.97 -19.30
C PHE A 330 -9.51 -24.39 -19.86
N THR A 331 -8.52 -24.70 -20.69
CA THR A 331 -8.41 -26.01 -21.37
C THR A 331 -7.35 -26.93 -20.81
N CYS A 332 -6.50 -26.45 -19.89
CA CYS A 332 -5.51 -27.31 -19.27
C CYS A 332 -6.15 -28.37 -18.37
N LEU A 333 -5.76 -29.62 -18.54
CA LEU A 333 -6.13 -30.75 -17.68
C LEU A 333 -5.09 -30.91 -16.56
N GLU A 334 -5.41 -31.65 -15.49
CA GLU A 334 -4.66 -31.64 -14.21
C GLU A 334 -3.12 -31.64 -14.35
N SER A 335 -2.54 -32.52 -15.19
CA SER A 335 -1.08 -32.60 -15.41
C SER A 335 -0.54 -31.54 -16.38
N ASP A 336 -1.38 -31.00 -17.25
CA ASP A 336 -0.99 -30.14 -18.36
C ASP A 336 -1.09 -28.66 -17.99
N CYS A 337 -1.64 -28.33 -16.82
CA CYS A 337 -1.68 -26.98 -16.32
C CYS A 337 -0.31 -26.46 -15.92
N ASP A 338 0.63 -27.34 -15.53
CA ASP A 338 1.95 -26.97 -15.03
C ASP A 338 2.74 -26.08 -16.01
N LYS A 339 2.51 -26.20 -17.32
CA LYS A 339 3.16 -25.36 -18.32
C LYS A 339 2.72 -23.88 -18.30
N PHE A 340 1.57 -23.59 -17.69
CA PHE A 340 1.05 -22.23 -17.49
C PHE A 340 1.29 -21.71 -16.08
N LEU A 341 1.75 -22.58 -15.18
CA LEU A 341 1.90 -22.28 -13.77
C LEU A 341 3.37 -22.09 -13.45
N LEU A 342 3.67 -20.98 -12.80
CA LEU A 342 5.00 -20.80 -12.22
C LEU A 342 5.01 -21.44 -10.83
N PRO A 343 6.07 -22.18 -10.46
CA PRO A 343 6.18 -22.71 -9.12
C PRO A 343 6.20 -21.56 -8.09
N PRO A 344 5.74 -21.81 -6.85
CA PRO A 344 5.82 -20.81 -5.79
C PRO A 344 7.27 -20.41 -5.56
N SER A 345 7.51 -19.11 -5.44
CA SER A 345 8.81 -18.58 -5.00
C SER A 345 9.01 -18.78 -3.50
N GLU A 346 10.24 -18.62 -3.03
CA GLU A 346 10.54 -18.60 -1.59
C GLU A 346 9.74 -17.50 -0.86
N LYS A 347 9.54 -16.36 -1.52
CA LYS A 347 8.70 -15.26 -1.03
C LYS A 347 7.26 -15.73 -0.79
N ASP A 348 6.69 -16.49 -1.72
CA ASP A 348 5.32 -17.02 -1.59
C ASP A 348 5.22 -18.06 -0.49
N LEU A 349 6.22 -18.93 -0.39
CA LEU A 349 6.28 -19.94 0.68
C LEU A 349 6.36 -19.28 2.05
N ASN A 350 7.19 -18.24 2.20
CA ASN A 350 7.33 -17.46 3.44
C ASN A 350 6.06 -16.68 3.77
N ALA A 351 5.36 -16.15 2.76
CA ALA A 351 4.11 -15.43 2.96
C ALA A 351 2.99 -16.35 3.48
N VAL A 352 2.92 -17.59 2.98
CA VAL A 352 1.92 -18.57 3.43
C VAL A 352 2.24 -19.15 4.82
N THR A 353 3.51 -19.21 5.24
CA THR A 353 3.90 -19.74 6.56
C THR A 353 3.73 -18.73 7.70
N LEU A 354 3.69 -17.43 7.40
CA LEU A 354 3.33 -16.37 8.33
C LEU A 354 1.83 -16.44 8.63
N SER A 355 1.43 -17.41 9.47
CA SER A 355 0.05 -17.76 9.79
C SER A 355 -0.84 -16.52 9.93
N SER A 356 -1.66 -16.31 8.92
CA SER A 356 -2.63 -15.23 8.86
C SER A 356 -3.71 -15.49 9.89
N ASN A 357 -3.98 -14.49 10.71
CA ASN A 357 -5.18 -14.37 11.52
C ASN A 357 -6.38 -14.11 10.58
N THR A 358 -6.59 -15.04 9.65
CA THR A 358 -7.55 -14.98 8.53
C THR A 358 -8.95 -14.74 9.01
N ASN A 359 -9.31 -15.25 10.19
CA ASN A 359 -10.62 -15.03 10.80
C ASN A 359 -11.00 -13.53 10.98
N ILE A 360 -10.04 -12.61 11.09
CA ILE A 360 -10.33 -11.16 11.15
C ILE A 360 -10.62 -10.58 9.76
N LEU A 361 -9.87 -10.98 8.72
CA LEU A 361 -10.13 -10.56 7.33
C LEU A 361 -11.38 -11.24 6.73
N HIS A 362 -11.77 -12.39 7.32
CA HIS A 362 -12.93 -13.19 6.94
C HIS A 362 -14.18 -12.82 7.77
N GLN A 363 -14.16 -11.75 8.57
CA GLN A 363 -15.38 -11.26 9.23
C GLN A 363 -16.40 -10.86 8.16
N GLY A 364 -17.40 -11.74 7.95
CA GLY A 364 -18.40 -11.65 6.88
C GLY A 364 -18.43 -12.85 5.92
N PHE A 365 -17.40 -13.70 5.93
CA PHE A 365 -17.28 -14.87 5.05
C PHE A 365 -16.81 -16.11 5.82
N THR A 366 -17.68 -17.11 5.99
CA THR A 366 -17.30 -18.38 6.62
C THR A 366 -16.73 -19.36 5.60
N ARG A 367 -15.55 -19.92 5.88
CA ARG A 367 -14.96 -21.02 5.12
C ARG A 367 -15.83 -22.28 5.25
N ILE A 368 -16.30 -22.83 4.13
CA ILE A 368 -17.17 -24.02 4.11
C ILE A 368 -16.39 -25.22 3.59
N SER A 369 -16.50 -26.37 4.27
CA SER A 369 -16.05 -27.65 3.72
C SER A 369 -16.96 -28.04 2.57
N GLU A 370 -16.42 -28.38 1.41
CA GLU A 370 -17.18 -28.70 0.19
C GLU A 370 -18.23 -29.81 0.39
N SER A 371 -17.99 -30.72 1.33
CA SER A 371 -18.91 -31.80 1.75
C SER A 371 -20.01 -31.38 2.74
N SER A 372 -19.94 -30.16 3.29
CA SER A 372 -20.86 -29.64 4.33
C SER A 372 -21.91 -28.66 3.82
N ILE A 373 -21.96 -28.42 2.50
CA ILE A 373 -22.91 -27.50 1.88
C ILE A 373 -24.31 -28.13 1.87
N SER A 374 -25.10 -27.90 2.92
CA SER A 374 -26.55 -28.15 2.92
C SER A 374 -27.30 -26.91 2.43
N LEU A 375 -28.08 -27.05 1.35
CA LEU A 375 -28.88 -25.99 0.76
C LEU A 375 -29.99 -25.54 1.72
N ARG A 376 -29.86 -24.35 2.30
CA ARG A 376 -30.98 -23.61 2.92
C ARG A 376 -31.07 -22.19 2.39
N VAL A 377 -32.32 -21.80 2.14
CA VAL A 377 -32.73 -20.53 1.55
C VAL A 377 -32.89 -19.50 2.67
N PHE A 378 -32.25 -18.35 2.56
CA PHE A 378 -32.51 -17.17 3.40
C PHE A 378 -32.99 -16.01 2.53
N GLN A 379 -34.03 -15.31 3.00
CA GLN A 379 -34.56 -14.11 2.36
C GLN A 379 -33.74 -12.87 2.78
N PRO A 380 -33.18 -12.11 1.83
CA PRO A 380 -32.46 -10.87 2.15
C PRO A 380 -33.42 -9.72 2.43
N VAL A 381 -33.17 -8.99 3.52
CA VAL A 381 -33.75 -7.68 3.80
C VAL A 381 -33.28 -6.70 2.72
N VAL A 382 -34.22 -6.02 2.07
CA VAL A 382 -33.96 -5.07 0.98
C VAL A 382 -33.74 -3.68 1.58
N LEU A 383 -32.51 -3.17 1.49
CA LEU A 383 -32.28 -1.73 1.60
C LEU A 383 -32.59 -1.11 0.24
N THR A 384 -33.70 -0.37 0.18
CA THR A 384 -34.08 0.43 -0.99
C THR A 384 -33.12 1.59 -1.17
N TYR A 385 -32.32 1.53 -2.22
CA TYR A 385 -31.57 2.66 -2.73
C TYR A 385 -32.52 3.60 -3.47
N VAL A 386 -32.66 4.83 -2.97
CA VAL A 386 -33.33 5.93 -3.67
C VAL A 386 -32.27 6.61 -4.53
N PRO A 387 -32.35 6.54 -5.87
CA PRO A 387 -31.40 7.22 -6.73
C PRO A 387 -31.55 8.75 -6.60
N PRO A 388 -30.45 9.52 -6.67
CA PRO A 388 -30.53 10.96 -6.72
C PRO A 388 -31.26 11.39 -7.99
N PHE A 389 -32.19 12.32 -7.82
CA PHE A 389 -33.08 12.83 -8.84
C PHE A 389 -32.35 13.23 -10.13
N ALA A 390 -32.84 12.70 -11.24
CA ALA A 390 -32.57 13.22 -12.56
C ALA A 390 -33.37 14.51 -12.77
N GLY A 391 -32.65 15.63 -12.92
CA GLY A 391 -33.05 16.71 -13.83
C GLY A 391 -33.24 18.09 -13.24
N THR A 392 -32.24 18.95 -13.45
CA THR A 392 -32.50 20.32 -13.95
C THR A 392 -31.40 20.70 -14.94
N ARG A 393 -31.77 20.82 -16.22
CA ARG A 393 -30.91 21.42 -17.25
C ARG A 393 -30.81 22.91 -16.97
N VAL A 394 -29.63 23.40 -16.61
CA VAL A 394 -29.30 24.83 -16.70
C VAL A 394 -28.72 25.07 -18.10
N ASN A 395 -29.49 25.73 -18.96
CA ASN A 395 -28.99 26.29 -20.22
C ASN A 395 -27.99 27.39 -19.88
N ARG A 396 -26.68 27.15 -20.05
CA ARG A 396 -25.69 28.21 -20.06
C ARG A 396 -25.56 28.75 -21.49
N ARG A 397 -26.33 29.81 -21.77
CA ARG A 397 -26.17 30.65 -22.97
C ARG A 397 -24.83 31.36 -22.84
N MET A 398 -24.00 31.23 -23.86
CA MET A 398 -22.74 31.95 -24.02
C MET A 398 -23.10 33.36 -24.51
N GLU A 399 -22.92 34.37 -23.68
CA GLU A 399 -23.05 35.78 -24.09
C GLU A 399 -21.66 36.39 -24.26
N VAL A 400 -21.48 36.92 -25.47
CA VAL A 400 -20.40 37.78 -25.93
C VAL A 400 -20.71 39.18 -25.38
N GLU A 401 -19.70 39.82 -24.79
CA GLU A 401 -19.74 41.23 -24.44
C GLU A 401 -19.88 42.08 -25.71
N ASP A 402 -21.00 42.81 -25.86
CA ASP A 402 -20.92 44.22 -26.29
C ASP A 402 -22.23 45.01 -26.05
N ALA A 403 -22.02 46.22 -25.53
CA ALA A 403 -22.84 47.44 -25.40
C ALA A 403 -24.39 47.44 -25.53
N GLY A 404 -25.06 47.83 -24.44
CA GLY A 404 -25.86 49.07 -24.40
C GLY A 404 -27.41 49.01 -24.37
N PHE A 405 -27.98 49.76 -23.40
CA PHE A 405 -29.35 50.37 -23.33
C PHE A 405 -30.54 49.52 -22.81
N PRO A 406 -31.61 50.16 -22.25
CA PRO A 406 -31.97 49.97 -20.84
C PRO A 406 -33.45 49.58 -20.61
N GLU A 407 -33.76 49.34 -19.33
CA GLU A 407 -35.05 49.47 -18.64
C GLU A 407 -36.24 48.61 -19.09
N THR A 408 -36.69 47.76 -18.16
CA THR A 408 -38.03 47.68 -17.52
C THR A 408 -38.06 46.31 -16.84
N GLY A 409 -38.12 46.21 -15.51
CA GLY A 409 -39.29 46.49 -14.70
C GLY A 409 -39.81 45.17 -14.11
N GLU A 410 -40.29 45.25 -12.88
CA GLU A 410 -41.07 44.25 -12.13
C GLU A 410 -40.35 43.30 -11.15
N GLU A 411 -40.83 43.46 -9.93
CA GLU A 411 -40.50 42.85 -8.65
C GLU A 411 -40.88 41.36 -8.63
N ASN A 412 -40.08 40.55 -7.93
CA ASN A 412 -40.64 39.52 -7.05
C ASN A 412 -39.61 39.10 -5.99
N SER A 413 -39.98 39.38 -4.75
CA SER A 413 -39.38 38.94 -3.51
C SER A 413 -39.57 37.42 -3.30
N HIS A 414 -38.49 36.69 -3.08
CA HIS A 414 -38.55 35.44 -2.33
C HIS A 414 -37.29 35.31 -1.46
N GLU A 415 -37.49 35.49 -0.15
CA GLU A 415 -36.59 35.07 0.92
C GLU A 415 -36.36 33.56 0.80
N GLY A 416 -35.11 33.12 1.01
CA GLY A 416 -34.75 31.71 0.94
C GLY A 416 -33.32 31.47 1.37
N ASP A 417 -33.16 31.41 2.69
CA ASP A 417 -32.22 30.62 3.49
C ASP A 417 -30.73 30.63 3.11
N ASP A 418 -29.96 31.36 3.92
CA ASP A 418 -28.51 31.27 4.05
C ASP A 418 -28.09 29.86 4.51
N GLU A 419 -27.61 29.03 3.58
CA GLU A 419 -26.84 27.82 3.90
C GLU A 419 -25.42 28.21 4.34
N ASP A 420 -25.26 28.50 5.63
CA ASP A 420 -23.96 28.58 6.30
C ASP A 420 -23.23 27.24 6.15
N SER A 421 -22.17 27.24 5.34
CA SER A 421 -21.30 26.09 5.11
C SER A 421 -20.51 25.72 6.37
N ASP A 422 -20.93 24.65 7.04
CA ASP A 422 -20.33 24.05 8.23
C ASP A 422 -19.02 23.31 7.95
N VAL A 423 -17.98 24.07 7.56
CA VAL A 423 -16.61 23.56 7.40
C VAL A 423 -15.90 23.42 8.77
N GLY A 424 -16.55 23.83 9.87
CA GLY A 424 -16.00 23.78 11.23
C GLY A 424 -16.13 22.42 11.94
N SER A 425 -17.11 21.58 11.55
CA SER A 425 -17.42 20.34 12.26
C SER A 425 -16.36 19.22 12.09
N GLU A 426 -15.69 19.13 10.93
CA GLU A 426 -14.72 18.04 10.67
C GLU A 426 -13.40 18.21 11.47
N VAL A 427 -12.87 19.43 11.55
CA VAL A 427 -11.63 19.73 12.27
C VAL A 427 -11.80 19.50 13.78
N HIS A 428 -12.97 19.81 14.32
CA HIS A 428 -13.28 19.56 15.74
C HIS A 428 -13.34 18.06 16.06
N THR A 429 -13.89 17.26 15.14
CA THR A 429 -14.00 15.80 15.29
C THR A 429 -12.62 15.13 15.32
N GLN A 430 -11.68 15.54 14.44
CA GLN A 430 -10.33 14.98 14.42
C GLN A 430 -9.54 15.29 15.70
N ALA A 431 -9.64 16.52 16.22
CA ALA A 431 -8.96 16.90 17.46
C ALA A 431 -9.48 16.10 18.68
N LEU A 432 -10.79 15.88 18.76
CA LEU A 432 -11.41 15.04 19.80
C LEU A 432 -10.96 13.58 19.70
N VAL A 433 -10.94 13.01 18.49
CA VAL A 433 -10.44 11.65 18.27
C VAL A 433 -8.97 11.54 18.66
N ALA A 434 -8.13 12.50 18.27
CA ALA A 434 -6.70 12.48 18.61
C ALA A 434 -6.45 12.51 20.14
N ALA A 435 -7.20 13.34 20.88
CA ALA A 435 -7.11 13.41 22.33
C ALA A 435 -7.51 12.07 22.99
N ARG A 436 -8.63 11.48 22.55
CA ARG A 436 -9.09 10.18 23.06
C ARG A 436 -8.17 9.03 22.67
N ALA A 437 -7.64 9.04 21.45
CA ALA A 437 -6.66 8.07 20.98
C ALA A 437 -5.41 8.10 21.86
N ARG A 438 -4.89 9.29 22.18
CA ARG A 438 -3.75 9.44 23.08
C ARG A 438 -3.97 8.77 24.43
N GLU A 439 -5.08 9.06 25.10
CA GLU A 439 -5.41 8.45 26.39
C GLU A 439 -5.47 6.91 26.29
N LEU A 440 -6.19 6.39 25.30
CA LEU A 440 -6.36 4.95 25.10
C LEU A 440 -5.05 4.25 24.73
N CYS A 441 -4.28 4.78 23.78
CA CYS A 441 -3.01 4.22 23.36
C CYS A 441 -2.03 4.13 24.53
N TYR A 442 -1.91 5.17 25.34
CA TYR A 442 -1.04 5.12 26.51
C TYR A 442 -1.50 4.10 27.56
N HIS A 443 -2.80 4.06 27.85
CA HIS A 443 -3.34 3.11 28.83
C HIS A 443 -3.14 1.66 28.39
N VAL A 444 -3.50 1.34 27.15
CA VAL A 444 -3.36 0.00 26.56
C VAL A 444 -1.91 -0.46 26.55
N PHE A 445 -0.97 0.39 26.17
CA PHE A 445 0.45 0.01 26.11
C PHE A 445 1.10 -0.12 27.49
N GLN A 446 0.61 0.59 28.52
CA GLN A 446 1.05 0.41 29.89
C GLN A 446 0.70 -0.99 30.45
N GLU A 447 -0.44 -1.56 30.05
CA GLU A 447 -0.82 -2.94 30.40
C GLU A 447 0.13 -3.98 29.77
N MET A 448 0.89 -3.58 28.74
CA MET A 448 1.77 -4.46 27.95
C MET A 448 3.27 -4.19 28.21
N ARG A 449 3.63 -3.58 29.35
CA ARG A 449 5.02 -3.19 29.68
C ARG A 449 6.09 -4.27 29.52
N VAL A 450 5.73 -5.55 29.68
CA VAL A 450 6.68 -6.66 29.45
C VAL A 450 7.18 -6.69 28.00
N CYS A 451 6.36 -6.26 27.03
CA CYS A 451 6.72 -6.20 25.62
C CYS A 451 7.77 -5.14 25.27
N GLU A 452 7.98 -4.13 26.11
CA GLU A 452 9.04 -3.13 25.92
C GLU A 452 10.45 -3.78 25.92
N LYS A 453 10.60 -4.96 26.53
CA LYS A 453 11.85 -5.74 26.51
C LYS A 453 12.15 -6.36 25.14
N TYR A 454 11.13 -6.54 24.31
CA TYR A 454 11.18 -7.34 23.08
C TYR A 454 10.95 -6.50 21.83
N VAL A 455 10.16 -5.42 21.94
CA VAL A 455 9.87 -4.51 20.83
C VAL A 455 10.77 -3.28 20.93
N THR A 456 11.65 -3.10 19.95
CA THR A 456 12.72 -2.09 19.96
C THR A 456 12.25 -0.64 19.85
N ASN A 457 10.99 -0.38 19.51
CA ASN A 457 10.46 0.98 19.37
C ASN A 457 8.99 1.11 19.81
N THR A 458 8.74 0.89 21.10
CA THR A 458 7.40 1.04 21.69
C THR A 458 6.83 2.46 21.50
N THR A 459 7.67 3.49 21.62
CA THR A 459 7.26 4.89 21.41
C THR A 459 6.69 5.12 20.01
N ASN A 460 7.29 4.55 18.96
CA ASN A 460 6.76 4.66 17.61
C ASN A 460 5.40 3.96 17.45
N TYR A 461 5.18 2.82 18.11
CA TYR A 461 3.87 2.18 18.10
C TYR A 461 2.79 3.03 18.77
N ILE A 462 3.13 3.72 19.86
CA ILE A 462 2.19 4.58 20.58
C ILE A 462 1.94 5.87 19.79
N GLU A 463 2.98 6.64 19.50
CA GLU A 463 2.84 8.00 18.97
C GLU A 463 2.52 8.02 17.49
N ALA A 464 3.36 7.40 16.66
CA ALA A 464 3.23 7.50 15.21
C ALA A 464 2.10 6.61 14.67
N VAL A 465 2.00 5.37 15.16
CA VAL A 465 1.02 4.41 14.63
C VAL A 465 -0.32 4.54 15.34
N CYS A 466 -0.36 4.36 16.67
CA CYS A 466 -1.63 4.31 17.39
C CYS A 466 -2.32 5.69 17.41
N ILE A 467 -1.63 6.74 17.85
CA ILE A 467 -2.19 8.09 17.96
C ILE A 467 -2.30 8.75 16.58
N GLY A 468 -1.23 8.70 15.79
CA GLY A 468 -1.17 9.31 14.46
C GLY A 468 -2.23 8.76 13.50
N ASP A 469 -2.30 7.44 13.30
CA ASP A 469 -3.26 6.85 12.36
C ASP A 469 -4.71 7.01 12.86
N ALA A 470 -4.96 6.92 14.17
CA ALA A 470 -6.30 7.13 14.72
C ALA A 470 -6.80 8.57 14.50
N ALA A 471 -5.91 9.55 14.66
CA ALA A 471 -6.22 10.96 14.43
C ALA A 471 -6.50 11.25 12.95
N ILE A 472 -5.64 10.75 12.06
CA ILE A 472 -5.76 10.97 10.60
C ILE A 472 -7.05 10.33 10.05
N LEU A 473 -7.37 9.12 10.52
CA LEU A 473 -8.53 8.36 10.04
C LEU A 473 -9.82 8.67 10.80
N ALA A 474 -9.74 9.49 11.86
CA ALA A 474 -10.83 9.74 12.80
C ALA A 474 -11.49 8.43 13.31
N ASP A 475 -10.69 7.39 13.57
CA ASP A 475 -11.16 6.07 13.97
C ASP A 475 -10.37 5.48 15.14
N LEU A 476 -11.04 5.31 16.28
CA LEU A 476 -10.47 4.72 17.49
C LEU A 476 -10.32 3.19 17.41
N SER A 477 -10.84 2.53 16.37
CA SER A 477 -10.57 1.11 16.13
C SER A 477 -9.09 0.83 15.86
N ILE A 478 -8.35 1.85 15.41
CA ILE A 478 -6.91 1.81 15.18
C ILE A 478 -6.14 1.46 16.46
N VAL A 479 -6.64 1.81 17.64
CA VAL A 479 -6.01 1.47 18.92
C VAL A 479 -5.90 -0.05 19.09
N ASP A 480 -6.98 -0.78 18.82
CA ASP A 480 -7.00 -2.24 18.94
C ASP A 480 -6.13 -2.92 17.88
N LEU A 481 -6.18 -2.42 16.64
CA LEU A 481 -5.36 -2.93 15.54
C LEU A 481 -3.86 -2.74 15.82
N THR A 482 -3.48 -1.58 16.35
CA THR A 482 -2.08 -1.27 16.68
C THR A 482 -1.59 -2.09 17.86
N LYS A 483 -2.42 -2.23 18.91
CA LYS A 483 -2.18 -3.14 20.04
C LYS A 483 -1.92 -4.58 19.57
N LEU A 484 -2.79 -5.12 18.71
CA LEU A 484 -2.62 -6.48 18.16
C LEU A 484 -1.33 -6.63 17.35
N SER A 485 -0.97 -5.61 16.57
CA SER A 485 0.30 -5.59 15.84
C SER A 485 1.51 -5.63 16.79
N TYR A 486 1.47 -4.80 17.84
CA TYR A 486 2.52 -4.72 18.87
C TYR A 486 2.68 -6.05 19.64
N LEU A 487 1.57 -6.66 20.06
CA LEU A 487 1.60 -7.97 20.74
C LEU A 487 2.12 -9.09 19.84
N ARG A 488 1.80 -9.06 18.54
CA ARG A 488 2.34 -10.04 17.57
C ARG A 488 3.84 -9.92 17.43
N GLU A 489 4.36 -8.70 17.36
CA GLU A 489 5.80 -8.44 17.28
C GLU A 489 6.51 -8.87 18.56
N CYS A 490 5.94 -8.51 19.72
CA CYS A 490 6.40 -8.94 21.03
C CYS A 490 6.49 -10.47 21.13
N ARG A 491 5.41 -11.17 20.73
CA ARG A 491 5.38 -12.63 20.69
C ARG A 491 6.42 -13.21 19.74
N ARG A 492 6.56 -12.65 18.53
CA ARG A 492 7.52 -13.11 17.52
C ARG A 492 8.93 -13.10 18.10
N GLU A 493 9.35 -11.97 18.64
CA GLU A 493 10.68 -11.80 19.24
C GLU A 493 10.89 -12.70 20.45
N LEU A 494 9.86 -12.86 21.30
CA LEU A 494 9.91 -13.76 22.45
C LEU A 494 10.08 -15.22 22.05
N GLU A 495 9.28 -15.72 21.10
CA GLU A 495 9.39 -17.09 20.59
C GLU A 495 10.73 -17.32 19.86
N THR A 496 11.23 -16.33 19.12
CA THR A 496 12.57 -16.41 18.51
C THR A 496 13.65 -16.62 19.58
N ARG A 497 13.58 -15.93 20.72
CA ARG A 497 14.54 -16.11 21.83
C ARG A 497 14.39 -17.45 22.54
N ILE A 498 13.16 -17.95 22.68
CA ILE A 498 12.90 -19.29 23.23
C ILE A 498 13.51 -20.36 22.29
N VAL A 499 13.25 -20.27 20.99
CA VAL A 499 13.76 -21.24 19.99
C VAL A 499 15.27 -21.14 19.80
N ALA A 500 15.85 -19.94 19.85
CA ALA A 500 17.30 -19.72 19.78
C ALA A 500 18.04 -20.32 20.99
N ASN A 501 17.30 -20.82 21.98
CA ASN A 501 17.75 -21.44 23.22
C ASN A 501 18.51 -20.44 24.10
N ALA A 502 17.87 -20.02 25.18
CA ALA A 502 18.47 -19.09 26.13
C ALA A 502 19.84 -19.61 26.61
N SER A 503 20.78 -18.70 26.84
CA SER A 503 22.14 -19.07 27.23
C SER A 503 22.21 -19.75 28.60
N THR A 504 21.14 -19.63 29.40
CA THR A 504 20.99 -20.20 30.74
C THR A 504 19.54 -20.61 31.03
N ASP A 505 19.34 -21.59 31.93
CA ASP A 505 18.00 -22.01 32.39
C ASP A 505 17.22 -20.86 33.06
N ALA A 506 17.93 -19.95 33.75
CA ALA A 506 17.33 -18.79 34.39
C ALA A 506 16.74 -17.81 33.36
N GLU A 507 17.44 -17.60 32.24
CA GLU A 507 16.97 -16.76 31.14
C GLU A 507 15.79 -17.42 30.41
N MET A 508 15.83 -18.74 30.19
CA MET A 508 14.69 -19.48 29.65
C MET A 508 13.45 -19.37 30.55
N GLY A 509 13.63 -19.53 31.87
CA GLY A 509 12.55 -19.37 32.84
C GLY A 509 11.90 -17.98 32.78
N LYS A 510 12.70 -16.93 32.54
CA LYS A 510 12.20 -15.57 32.34
C LYS A 510 11.39 -15.42 31.06
N PHE A 511 11.84 -15.99 29.93
CA PHE A 511 11.09 -15.93 28.68
C PHE A 511 9.76 -16.69 28.78
N LEU A 512 9.74 -17.85 29.43
CA LEU A 512 8.50 -18.60 29.66
C LEU A 512 7.53 -17.86 30.59
N ALA A 513 8.04 -17.18 31.62
CA ALA A 513 7.23 -16.34 32.50
C ALA A 513 6.62 -15.14 31.74
N ASP A 514 7.44 -14.43 30.95
CA ASP A 514 6.98 -13.31 30.13
C ASP A 514 5.96 -13.79 29.05
N ARG A 515 6.14 -14.99 28.49
CA ARG A 515 5.20 -15.61 27.54
C ARG A 515 3.86 -15.92 28.20
N SER A 516 3.90 -16.46 29.43
CA SER A 516 2.71 -16.80 30.20
C SER A 516 1.94 -15.56 30.66
N ALA A 517 2.61 -14.43 30.91
CA ALA A 517 1.96 -13.20 31.35
C ALA A 517 0.92 -12.66 30.36
N PHE A 518 1.10 -12.92 29.06
CA PHE A 518 0.15 -12.54 28.01
C PHE A 518 -0.64 -13.71 27.42
N HIS A 519 -0.48 -14.91 27.98
CA HIS A 519 -1.07 -16.14 27.45
C HIS A 519 -0.73 -16.40 25.97
N PHE A 520 0.47 -16.04 25.51
CA PHE A 520 0.85 -16.22 24.12
C PHE A 520 0.89 -17.71 23.72
N GLY A 521 0.32 -18.01 22.55
CA GLY A 521 0.31 -19.35 21.96
C GLY A 521 -0.78 -20.29 22.45
N ASP A 522 -1.60 -19.89 23.43
CA ASP A 522 -2.77 -20.65 23.86
C ASP A 522 -4.05 -19.96 23.40
N ASN A 523 -4.68 -20.50 22.35
CA ASN A 523 -5.93 -19.95 21.83
C ASN A 523 -7.13 -20.18 22.78
N ALA A 524 -6.96 -21.04 23.80
CA ALA A 524 -8.00 -21.32 24.79
C ALA A 524 -7.98 -20.35 25.97
N THR A 525 -6.88 -19.61 26.18
CA THR A 525 -6.75 -18.70 27.31
C THR A 525 -6.21 -17.35 26.85
N CYS A 526 -7.01 -16.30 27.04
CA CYS A 526 -6.53 -14.92 26.97
C CYS A 526 -6.81 -14.22 28.29
N ALA A 527 -6.13 -13.09 28.53
CA ALA A 527 -6.39 -12.24 29.68
C ALA A 527 -7.90 -11.94 29.82
N GLY A 528 -8.47 -12.32 30.96
CA GLY A 528 -9.89 -12.13 31.27
C GLY A 528 -10.88 -12.79 30.29
N ASN A 529 -10.46 -13.77 29.49
CA ASN A 529 -11.26 -14.31 28.37
C ASN A 529 -11.77 -13.20 27.43
N CYS A 530 -10.93 -12.19 27.18
CA CYS A 530 -11.26 -10.99 26.41
C CYS A 530 -12.54 -10.30 26.89
N SER A 531 -12.84 -10.41 28.20
CA SER A 531 -14.03 -9.87 28.86
C SER A 531 -15.36 -10.23 28.18
N GLY A 532 -15.39 -11.29 27.36
CA GLY A 532 -16.52 -11.62 26.50
C GLY A 532 -16.79 -10.62 25.36
N GLN A 533 -15.91 -9.64 25.17
CA GLN A 533 -16.01 -8.55 24.19
C GLN A 533 -14.97 -8.66 23.07
N GLY A 534 -14.48 -9.86 22.80
CA GLY A 534 -13.49 -10.09 21.75
C GLY A 534 -13.23 -11.57 21.48
N ALA A 535 -12.35 -11.83 20.52
CA ALA A 535 -11.86 -13.16 20.20
C ALA A 535 -10.45 -13.36 20.77
N CYS A 536 -10.22 -14.50 21.42
CA CYS A 536 -8.88 -14.88 21.86
C CYS A 536 -8.06 -15.41 20.68
N LEU A 537 -6.91 -14.80 20.44
CA LEU A 537 -6.00 -15.14 19.35
C LEU A 537 -4.64 -15.55 19.92
N PRO A 538 -3.79 -16.24 19.14
CA PRO A 538 -2.45 -16.62 19.59
C PRO A 538 -1.58 -15.47 20.11
N GLY A 539 -1.88 -14.23 19.68
CA GLY A 539 -1.18 -13.00 20.08
C GLY A 539 -1.98 -12.11 21.04
N GLY A 540 -3.03 -12.60 21.69
CA GLY A 540 -3.87 -11.84 22.62
C GLY A 540 -5.30 -11.59 22.11
N CYS A 541 -6.03 -10.72 22.80
CA CYS A 541 -7.43 -10.44 22.49
C CYS A 541 -7.61 -9.47 21.32
N ALA A 542 -8.37 -9.88 20.30
CA ALA A 542 -8.91 -8.95 19.29
C ALA A 542 -10.30 -8.50 19.70
N CYS A 543 -10.46 -7.19 19.89
CA CYS A 543 -11.65 -6.65 20.52
C CYS A 543 -12.76 -6.35 19.51
N ASN A 544 -14.00 -6.47 19.96
CA ASN A 544 -15.15 -6.06 19.17
C ASN A 544 -15.15 -4.54 18.97
N ARG A 545 -15.86 -4.06 17.95
CA ARG A 545 -16.00 -2.62 17.72
C ARG A 545 -16.57 -1.93 18.96
N GLY A 546 -15.93 -0.84 19.41
CA GLY A 546 -16.35 -0.08 20.58
C GLY A 546 -15.58 -0.38 21.87
N VAL A 547 -14.66 -1.36 21.86
CA VAL A 547 -13.81 -1.69 23.02
C VAL A 547 -12.35 -1.97 22.61
N THR A 548 -11.43 -1.79 23.54
CA THR A 548 -9.99 -2.05 23.43
C THR A 548 -9.44 -2.48 24.81
N GLY A 549 -8.12 -2.52 25.00
CA GLY A 549 -7.48 -3.04 26.22
C GLY A 549 -6.88 -4.43 26.03
N LEU A 550 -6.01 -4.85 26.96
CA LEU A 550 -5.42 -6.19 26.90
C LEU A 550 -6.52 -7.28 26.96
N ALA A 551 -7.60 -7.02 27.70
CA ALA A 551 -8.75 -7.90 27.89
C ALA A 551 -10.05 -7.39 27.25
N CYS A 552 -10.02 -6.40 26.34
CA CYS A 552 -11.21 -5.81 25.71
C CYS A 552 -12.22 -5.17 26.68
N ASP A 553 -11.72 -4.58 27.75
CA ASP A 553 -12.45 -3.99 28.86
C ASP A 553 -12.49 -2.45 28.83
N LEU A 554 -11.72 -1.81 27.93
CA LEU A 554 -11.66 -0.36 27.81
C LEU A 554 -12.61 0.13 26.71
N PRO A 555 -13.64 0.93 27.02
CA PRO A 555 -14.55 1.46 26.01
C PRO A 555 -13.85 2.49 25.09
N THR A 556 -14.04 2.34 23.78
CA THR A 556 -13.57 3.29 22.76
C THR A 556 -14.57 4.37 22.32
N PRO A 557 -15.89 4.36 22.59
CA PRO A 557 -16.76 5.41 22.07
C PRO A 557 -16.51 6.76 22.76
N LEU A 558 -16.70 7.84 22.00
CA LEU A 558 -16.76 9.21 22.49
C LEU A 558 -18.09 9.53 23.22
N SER A 559 -18.99 8.55 23.35
CA SER A 559 -20.43 8.75 23.56
C SER A 559 -20.86 9.06 25.00
N SER A 560 -20.05 9.75 25.79
CA SER A 560 -20.47 10.18 27.14
C SER A 560 -19.79 11.46 27.66
N MET A 561 -19.39 12.38 26.78
CA MET A 561 -19.05 13.76 27.18
C MET A 561 -20.09 14.75 26.68
#